data_AF-A0A7X6IDC7-F1
#
_entry.id   AF-A0A7X6IDC7-F1
#
_cell.length_a   1.000
_cell.length_b   1.000
_cell.length_c   1.000
_cell.angle_alpha   90.00
_cell.angle_beta   90.00
_cell.angle_gamma   90.00
#
_symmetry.space_group_name_H-M   'P 1'
#
loop_
_entity.id
_entity.type
_entity.pdbx_description
1 polymer ?
#
loop_
_entity_poly.entity_id
_entity_poly.type
_entity_poly.pdbx_seq_one_letter_code
_entity_poly.pdbx_strand_id
1 'polypeptide(L)'
;MKMTAIVVSVFLLASCASAKPKIKTLDHETDQKPAAKSVYDSEREEAMAKLLQAPPTPLRVPPTVLRIHILPYVDRGGGFNGDKYKFITEDEGRWILDNQVLSKRRPEIKELKPLESAKPARLGK
;
A
#
# COMPACT_ATOMS: atom_id res chain seq x y z
N MET A 1 43.06 32.94 44.09
CA MET A 1 42.95 31.54 44.55
C MET A 1 41.81 30.88 43.79
N LYS A 2 42.14 29.86 42.97
CA LYS A 2 41.33 28.75 42.41
C LYS A 2 40.04 29.17 41.66
N MET A 3 40.00 29.40 40.34
CA MET A 3 40.28 28.51 39.18
C MET A 3 39.64 27.13 39.24
N THR A 4 38.57 26.93 38.46
CA THR A 4 38.21 25.71 37.71
C THR A 4 37.11 26.11 36.72
N ALA A 5 37.46 26.49 35.49
CA ALA A 5 37.64 25.64 34.30
C ALA A 5 36.30 25.30 33.62
N ILE A 6 35.89 26.22 32.74
CA ILE A 6 34.90 26.03 31.69
C ILE A 6 35.50 25.04 30.68
N VAL A 7 34.96 23.83 30.62
CA VAL A 7 35.34 22.88 29.56
C VAL A 7 34.56 23.23 28.30
N VAL A 8 35.21 24.09 27.51
CA VAL A 8 34.92 24.30 26.09
C VAL A 8 35.35 23.03 25.35
N SER A 9 34.38 22.33 24.78
CA SER A 9 34.58 21.35 23.70
C SER A 9 33.31 21.42 22.86
N VAL A 10 33.13 22.42 21.99
CA VAL A 10 33.77 22.48 20.65
C VAL A 10 33.92 21.07 20.08
N PHE A 11 32.77 20.41 19.94
CA PHE A 11 32.61 19.33 18.99
C PHE A 11 32.72 19.94 17.60
N LEU A 12 33.99 20.04 17.17
CA LEU A 12 34.42 20.41 15.85
C LEU A 12 33.60 19.63 14.84
N LEU A 13 32.96 20.39 13.96
CA LEU A 13 32.52 19.97 12.64
C LEU A 13 33.69 19.27 11.96
N ALA A 14 33.79 17.95 12.14
CA ALA A 14 34.58 17.07 11.30
C ALA A 14 33.86 16.99 9.96
N SER A 15 34.06 18.05 9.18
CA SER A 15 33.95 18.05 7.73
C SER A 15 34.78 16.88 7.22
N CYS A 16 34.12 15.78 6.86
CA CYS A 16 34.70 14.79 5.98
C CYS A 16 34.85 15.42 4.60
N ALA A 17 35.93 16.19 4.42
CA ALA A 17 36.47 16.54 3.12
C ALA A 17 37.00 15.25 2.47
N SER A 18 36.08 14.48 1.87
CA SER A 18 36.44 13.31 1.08
C SER A 18 37.10 13.80 -0.21
N ALA A 19 38.43 13.81 -0.20
CA ALA A 19 39.24 13.99 -1.39
C ALA A 19 38.83 12.90 -2.40
N LYS A 20 38.22 13.30 -3.51
CA LYS A 20 37.84 12.37 -4.58
C LYS A 20 39.12 11.77 -5.17
N PRO A 21 39.44 10.47 -4.96
CA PRO A 21 40.51 9.87 -5.73
C PRO A 21 40.07 9.89 -7.20
N LYS A 22 40.97 10.35 -8.08
CA LYS A 22 40.78 10.26 -9.53
C LYS A 22 40.93 8.78 -9.89
N ILE A 23 39.84 8.03 -9.74
CA ILE A 23 39.75 6.65 -10.18
C ILE A 23 39.96 6.69 -11.69
N LYS A 24 41.07 6.12 -12.16
CA LYS A 24 41.23 5.81 -13.57
C LYS A 24 40.16 4.76 -13.87
N THR A 25 39.08 5.17 -14.52
CA THR A 25 38.14 4.24 -15.11
C THR A 25 38.95 3.45 -16.12
N LEU A 26 39.30 2.21 -15.76
CA LEU A 26 39.66 1.23 -16.76
C LEU A 26 38.34 0.96 -17.47
N ASP A 27 38.20 1.50 -18.67
CA ASP A 27 37.15 1.12 -19.59
C ASP A 27 37.41 -0.35 -19.94
N HIS A 28 37.00 -1.25 -19.04
CA HIS A 28 36.86 -2.65 -19.36
C HIS A 28 35.66 -2.72 -20.28
N GLU A 29 35.93 -2.56 -21.58
CA GLU A 29 35.05 -2.99 -22.65
C GLU A 29 34.85 -4.49 -22.42
N THR A 30 33.85 -4.78 -21.59
CA THR A 30 33.46 -6.14 -21.29
C THR A 30 32.68 -6.52 -22.53
N ASP A 31 33.38 -7.13 -23.47
CA ASP A 31 32.79 -7.86 -24.57
C ASP A 31 32.03 -9.04 -23.94
N GLN A 32 30.88 -8.73 -23.33
CA GLN A 32 29.99 -9.67 -22.67
C GLN A 32 29.30 -10.42 -23.79
N LYS A 33 30.02 -11.38 -24.38
CA LYS A 33 29.39 -12.53 -25.02
C LYS A 33 28.37 -13.06 -24.01
N PRO A 34 27.06 -13.00 -24.29
CA PRO A 34 26.07 -13.35 -23.30
C PRO A 34 26.32 -14.79 -22.89
N ALA A 35 26.75 -14.99 -21.65
CA ALA A 35 26.80 -16.31 -21.06
C ALA A 35 25.40 -16.89 -21.23
N ALA A 36 25.29 -18.04 -21.91
CA ALA A 36 24.00 -18.67 -22.17
C ALA A 36 23.28 -18.82 -20.82
N LYS A 37 22.15 -18.09 -20.66
CA LYS A 37 21.38 -18.12 -19.41
C LYS A 37 21.03 -19.56 -19.10
N SER A 38 21.22 -19.97 -17.85
CA SER A 38 20.82 -21.32 -17.44
C SER A 38 19.30 -21.45 -17.59
N VAL A 39 18.83 -22.66 -17.88
CA VAL A 39 17.38 -22.95 -17.97
C VAL A 39 16.66 -22.51 -16.68
N TYR A 40 17.32 -22.71 -15.54
CA TYR A 40 16.83 -22.28 -14.24
C TYR A 40 16.62 -20.76 -14.15
N ASP A 41 17.56 -19.96 -14.64
CA ASP A 41 17.47 -18.49 -14.58
C ASP A 41 16.33 -17.98 -15.46
N SER A 42 16.11 -18.56 -16.65
CA SER A 42 14.99 -18.19 -17.50
C SER A 42 13.63 -18.53 -16.89
N GLU A 43 13.49 -19.71 -16.28
CA GLU A 43 12.25 -20.10 -15.63
C GLU A 43 11.96 -19.25 -14.39
N ARG A 44 13.00 -18.89 -13.63
CA ARG A 44 12.86 -18.00 -12.47
C ARG A 44 12.42 -16.60 -12.90
N GLU A 45 13.05 -16.04 -13.93
CA GLU A 45 12.66 -14.74 -14.49
C GLU A 45 11.21 -14.76 -14.99
N GLU A 46 10.80 -15.82 -15.69
CA GLU A 46 9.43 -15.97 -16.19
C GLU A 46 8.41 -16.12 -15.05
N ALA A 47 8.73 -16.90 -14.01
CA ALA A 47 7.88 -17.05 -12.83
C ALA A 47 7.69 -15.71 -12.10
N MET A 48 8.77 -14.94 -11.94
CA MET A 48 8.68 -13.60 -11.35
C MET A 48 7.86 -12.64 -12.22
N ALA A 49 8.04 -12.68 -13.53
CA ALA A 49 7.26 -11.86 -14.46
C ALA A 49 5.75 -12.18 -14.37
N LYS A 50 5.39 -13.47 -14.26
CA LYS A 50 4.00 -13.90 -14.06
C LYS A 50 3.42 -13.39 -12.74
N LEU A 51 4.18 -13.39 -11.65
CA LEU A 51 3.73 -12.87 -10.36
C LEU A 51 3.51 -11.35 -10.39
N LEU A 52 4.33 -10.61 -11.14
CA LEU A 52 4.17 -9.16 -11.31
C LEU A 52 2.95 -8.80 -12.18
N GLN A 53 2.57 -9.67 -13.12
CA GLN A 53 1.38 -9.50 -13.97
C GLN A 53 0.10 -10.01 -13.32
N ALA A 54 0.21 -10.82 -12.26
CA ALA A 54 -0.93 -11.33 -11.52
C ALA A 54 -1.71 -10.17 -10.87
N PRO A 55 -3.04 -10.27 -10.76
CA PRO A 55 -3.82 -9.27 -10.05
C PRO A 55 -3.35 -9.17 -8.60
N PRO A 56 -3.21 -7.95 -8.03
CA PRO A 56 -2.77 -7.79 -6.66
C PRO A 56 -3.76 -8.48 -5.72
N THR A 57 -3.24 -9.24 -4.75
CA THR A 57 -4.07 -9.86 -3.71
C THR A 57 -4.80 -8.77 -2.93
N PRO A 58 -6.13 -8.84 -2.80
CA PRO A 58 -6.88 -7.80 -2.10
C PRO A 58 -6.55 -7.84 -0.61
N LEU A 59 -6.06 -6.72 -0.09
CA LEU A 59 -5.79 -6.52 1.33
C LEU A 59 -6.92 -5.69 1.94
N ARG A 60 -7.39 -6.12 3.11
CA ARG A 60 -8.42 -5.42 3.90
C ARG A 60 -7.80 -4.94 5.21
N VAL A 61 -8.05 -3.68 5.55
CA VAL A 61 -7.80 -3.17 6.89
C VAL A 61 -8.89 -3.72 7.81
N PRO A 62 -8.54 -4.39 8.93
CA PRO A 62 -9.54 -4.92 9.85
C PRO A 62 -10.36 -3.80 10.50
N PRO A 63 -11.61 -4.09 10.93
CA PRO A 63 -12.43 -3.12 11.63
C PRO A 63 -11.84 -2.75 12.99
N THR A 64 -12.13 -1.53 13.45
CA THR A 64 -11.85 -1.08 14.81
C THR A 64 -13.09 -1.32 15.67
N VAL A 65 -12.93 -2.13 16.72
CA VAL A 65 -14.03 -2.51 17.63
C VAL A 65 -13.68 -2.11 19.05
N LEU A 66 -14.54 -1.31 19.67
CA LEU A 66 -14.46 -1.01 21.10
C LEU A 66 -15.14 -2.11 21.90
N ARG A 67 -14.45 -2.56 22.95
CA ARG A 67 -15.01 -3.47 23.95
C ARG A 67 -15.25 -2.70 25.25
N ILE A 68 -16.51 -2.55 25.60
CA ILE A 68 -16.96 -1.92 26.85
C ILE A 68 -17.21 -3.02 27.87
N HIS A 69 -16.52 -2.96 29.01
CA HIS A 69 -16.80 -3.80 30.15
C HIS A 69 -17.80 -3.09 31.06
N ILE A 70 -18.96 -3.70 31.27
CA ILE A 70 -19.97 -3.22 32.21
C ILE A 70 -19.82 -4.07 33.47
N LEU A 71 -19.37 -3.41 34.54
CA LEU A 71 -19.24 -4.03 35.85
C LEU A 71 -20.61 -4.45 36.40
N PRO A 72 -20.66 -5.46 37.28
CA PRO A 72 -21.89 -5.82 37.95
C PRO A 72 -22.50 -4.64 38.70
N TYR A 73 -23.82 -4.48 38.60
CA TYR A 73 -24.54 -3.44 39.30
C TYR A 73 -25.94 -3.91 39.70
N VAL A 74 -26.49 -3.27 40.72
CA VAL A 74 -27.88 -3.46 41.12
C VAL A 74 -28.68 -2.30 40.54
N ASP A 75 -29.77 -2.60 39.83
CA ASP A 75 -30.63 -1.56 39.30
C ASP A 75 -31.51 -0.92 40.40
N ARG A 76 -32.28 0.10 40.04
CA ARG A 76 -33.19 0.78 40.99
C ARG A 76 -34.32 -0.12 41.50
N GLY A 77 -34.60 -1.23 40.82
CA GLY A 77 -35.57 -2.25 41.23
C GLY A 77 -34.98 -3.35 42.10
N GLY A 78 -33.70 -3.28 42.47
CA GLY A 78 -33.02 -4.32 43.24
C GLY A 78 -32.57 -5.53 42.41
N GLY A 79 -32.69 -5.46 41.08
CA GLY A 79 -32.25 -6.50 40.16
C GLY A 79 -30.73 -6.52 40.01
N PHE A 80 -30.11 -7.65 40.30
CA PHE A 80 -28.69 -7.85 40.06
C PHE A 80 -28.41 -8.06 38.58
N ASN A 81 -27.59 -7.17 38.02
CA ASN A 81 -27.07 -7.28 36.67
C ASN A 81 -25.61 -7.76 36.78
N GLY A 82 -25.35 -8.97 36.28
CA GLY A 82 -24.00 -9.54 36.22
C GLY A 82 -23.06 -8.79 35.29
N ASP A 83 -21.80 -9.23 35.29
CA ASP A 83 -20.77 -8.71 34.39
C ASP A 83 -21.11 -8.98 32.94
N LYS A 84 -20.90 -7.99 32.08
CA LYS A 84 -21.18 -8.14 30.65
C LYS A 84 -20.26 -7.26 29.81
N TYR A 85 -19.93 -7.77 28.63
CA TYR A 85 -19.24 -7.01 27.60
C TYR A 85 -20.22 -6.52 26.54
N LYS A 86 -19.99 -5.29 26.05
CA LYS A 86 -20.65 -4.74 24.87
C LYS A 86 -19.58 -4.40 23.84
N PHE A 87 -19.84 -4.74 22.59
CA PHE A 87 -18.94 -4.50 21.47
C PHE A 87 -19.59 -3.46 20.55
N ILE A 88 -18.84 -2.42 20.21
CA ILE A 88 -19.29 -1.36 19.31
C ILE A 88 -18.24 -1.22 18.21
N THR A 89 -18.66 -1.31 16.96
CA THR A 89 -17.79 -1.06 15.81
C THR A 89 -17.69 0.43 15.56
N GLU A 90 -16.47 0.98 15.60
CA GLU A 90 -16.19 2.40 15.32
C GLU A 90 -15.84 2.62 13.83
N ASP A 91 -15.06 1.69 13.25
CA ASP A 91 -14.73 1.67 11.82
C ASP A 91 -14.94 0.24 11.31
N GLU A 92 -15.71 0.07 10.23
CA GLU A 92 -15.98 -1.23 9.61
C GLU A 92 -14.75 -1.83 8.89
N GLY A 93 -13.68 -1.05 8.76
CA GLY A 93 -12.50 -1.42 8.01
C GLY A 93 -12.73 -1.27 6.52
N ARG A 94 -11.66 -1.02 5.76
CA ARG A 94 -11.74 -0.68 4.34
C ARG A 94 -10.85 -1.59 3.51
N TRP A 95 -11.26 -1.84 2.27
CA TRP A 95 -10.39 -2.47 1.29
C TRP A 95 -9.32 -1.48 0.85
N ILE A 96 -8.05 -1.92 0.79
CA ILE A 96 -6.92 -1.04 0.48
C ILE A 96 -6.88 -0.69 -1.03
N LEU A 97 -7.55 -1.48 -1.88
CA LEU A 97 -7.52 -1.33 -3.34
C LEU A 97 -8.59 -0.37 -3.92
N ASP A 98 -9.25 0.43 -3.07
CA ASP A 98 -10.59 0.97 -3.36
C ASP A 98 -10.71 1.97 -4.52
N ASN A 99 -9.66 2.61 -5.05
CA ASN A 99 -9.89 3.59 -6.14
C ASN A 99 -8.85 3.65 -7.28
N GLN A 100 -7.61 3.21 -7.08
CA GLN A 100 -6.56 3.39 -8.11
C GLN A 100 -6.32 2.14 -8.98
N VAL A 101 -6.70 0.96 -8.51
CA VAL A 101 -6.54 -0.30 -9.27
C VAL A 101 -7.75 -0.57 -10.17
N LEU A 102 -8.96 -0.22 -9.72
CA LEU A 102 -10.18 -0.36 -10.51
C LEU A 102 -10.32 0.72 -11.60
N SER A 103 -9.83 1.94 -11.35
CA SER A 103 -9.92 3.06 -12.31
C SER A 103 -9.09 2.86 -13.58
N LYS A 104 -7.94 2.16 -13.49
CA LYS A 104 -7.14 1.76 -14.66
C LYS A 104 -7.78 0.67 -15.53
N ARG A 105 -8.83 0.01 -15.04
CA ARG A 105 -9.53 -1.10 -15.70
C ARG A 105 -11.00 -0.81 -16.00
N ARG A 106 -11.43 0.45 -16.13
CA ARG A 106 -12.71 0.74 -16.78
C ARG A 106 -12.57 0.44 -18.27
N PRO A 107 -13.25 -0.59 -18.84
CA PRO A 107 -13.55 -0.52 -20.26
C PRO A 107 -14.35 0.77 -20.46
N GLU A 108 -14.01 1.57 -21.47
CA GLU A 108 -14.85 2.69 -21.90
C GLU A 108 -16.28 2.19 -21.98
N ILE A 109 -17.13 2.59 -21.03
CA ILE A 109 -18.56 2.37 -21.12
C ILE A 109 -18.96 3.26 -22.29
N LYS A 110 -18.98 2.69 -23.50
CA LYS A 110 -19.55 3.37 -24.67
C LYS A 110 -20.96 3.72 -24.26
N GLU A 111 -21.23 5.02 -24.11
CA GLU A 111 -22.57 5.53 -23.89
C GLU A 111 -23.44 4.96 -25.01
N LEU A 112 -24.28 3.98 -24.67
CA LEU A 112 -25.20 3.39 -25.61
C LEU A 112 -26.22 4.48 -25.91
N LYS A 113 -26.00 5.19 -27.02
CA LYS A 113 -27.00 6.10 -27.56
C LYS A 113 -28.28 5.29 -27.73
N PRO A 114 -29.43 5.75 -27.19
CA PRO A 114 -30.68 5.05 -27.34
C PRO A 114 -30.92 4.70 -28.81
N LEU A 115 -31.34 3.47 -29.07
CA LEU A 115 -31.70 3.04 -30.42
C LEU A 115 -32.79 4.00 -30.93
N GLU A 116 -32.48 4.71 -32.01
CA GLU A 116 -33.42 5.61 -32.65
C GLU A 116 -34.63 4.77 -33.07
N SER A 117 -35.80 5.07 -32.52
CA SER A 117 -37.01 4.30 -32.79
C SER A 117 -37.35 4.42 -34.27
N ALA A 118 -37.45 3.29 -34.97
CA ALA A 118 -37.80 3.26 -36.38
C ALA A 118 -39.11 4.02 -36.61
N LYS A 119 -39.06 5.03 -37.49
CA LYS A 119 -40.20 5.85 -37.89
C LYS A 119 -41.31 4.93 -38.41
N PRO A 120 -42.53 4.98 -37.86
CA PRO A 120 -43.59 4.10 -38.32
C PRO A 120 -43.92 4.41 -39.77
N ALA A 121 -43.88 3.39 -40.62
CA ALA A 121 -44.33 3.46 -41.99
C ALA A 121 -45.81 3.88 -41.98
N ARG A 122 -46.11 5.03 -42.61
CA ARG A 122 -47.50 5.49 -42.76
C ARG A 122 -48.24 4.47 -43.62
N LEU A 123 -49.17 3.72 -43.00
CA LEU A 123 -50.14 2.93 -43.73
C LEU A 123 -51.06 3.91 -44.48
N GLY A 124 -50.93 3.96 -45.80
CA GLY A 124 -51.82 4.72 -46.68
C GLY A 124 -53.22 4.13 -46.64
N LYS A 125 -54.21 5.02 -46.75
CA LYS A 125 -55.64 4.71 -46.89
C LYS A 125 -55.94 3.90 -48.14
#